data_AF-A0A959UZS5-F1
#
_entry.id   AF-A0A959UZS5-F1
#
_cell.length_a   1.000
_cell.length_b   1.000
_cell.length_c   1.000
_cell.angle_alpha   90.00
_cell.angle_beta   90.00
_cell.angle_gamma   90.00
#
_symmetry.space_group_name_H-M   'P 1'
#
loop_
_entity.id
_entity.type
_entity.pdbx_description
1 polymer ?
#
loop_
_entity_poly.entity_id
_entity_poly.type
_entity_poly.pdbx_seq_one_letter_code
_entity_poly.pdbx_strand_id
1 'polypeptide(L)'
;MAARRTREFVYWSTQLLGWGLYTATIVIWNHLQGGFDPGSLGAVFSVFAIGVGISHTFRSIIRRQGWLRLGIGPMVLRLLPGSFVLGLLAFALQASINDVFLTHMEPILPAPPMELLSLVLNWTVLLLLWSFGYFT
;
A
#
# COMPACT_ATOMS: atom_id res chain seq x y z
N MET A 1 16.41 -0.44 -26.76
CA MET A 1 15.03 0.01 -26.49
C MET A 1 14.10 -1.11 -26.00
N ALA A 2 14.08 -2.29 -26.63
CA ALA A 2 13.21 -3.42 -26.22
C ALA A 2 13.36 -3.83 -24.74
N ALA A 3 14.59 -4.00 -24.24
CA ALA A 3 14.84 -4.41 -22.85
C ALA A 3 14.30 -3.43 -21.79
N ARG A 4 14.23 -2.13 -22.09
CA ARG A 4 13.67 -1.11 -21.18
C ARG A 4 12.15 -1.26 -21.07
N ARG A 5 11.47 -1.46 -22.22
CA ARG A 5 10.03 -1.68 -22.29
C ARG A 5 9.61 -2.94 -21.52
N THR A 6 10.40 -4.02 -21.60
CA THR A 6 10.13 -5.26 -20.85
C THR A 6 10.23 -5.05 -19.34
N ARG A 7 11.24 -4.31 -18.85
CA ARG A 7 11.39 -4.02 -17.41
C ARG A 7 10.26 -3.14 -16.87
N GLU A 8 9.85 -2.14 -17.64
CA GLU A 8 8.71 -1.28 -17.29
C GLU A 8 7.40 -2.08 -17.27
N PHE A 9 7.19 -2.95 -18.26
CA PHE A 9 6.03 -3.85 -18.30
C PHE A 9 5.98 -4.80 -17.11
N VAL A 10 7.08 -5.51 -16.81
CA VAL A 10 7.14 -6.43 -15.66
C VAL A 10 6.82 -5.68 -14.37
N TYR A 11 7.43 -4.51 -14.17
CA TYR A 11 7.16 -3.70 -12.99
C TYR A 11 5.67 -3.32 -12.85
N TRP A 12 5.07 -2.76 -13.90
CA TRP A 12 3.67 -2.34 -13.84
C TRP A 12 2.74 -3.54 -13.65
N SER A 13 3.01 -4.67 -14.32
CA SER A 13 2.26 -5.90 -14.11
C SER A 13 2.36 -6.39 -12.67
N THR A 14 3.56 -6.40 -12.07
CA THR A 14 3.73 -6.77 -10.65
C THR A 14 2.96 -5.83 -9.72
N GLN A 15 3.01 -4.52 -9.97
CA GLN A 15 2.30 -3.54 -9.13
C GLN A 15 0.78 -3.72 -9.21
N LEU A 16 0.23 -3.80 -10.43
CA LEU A 16 -1.21 -3.91 -10.65
C LEU A 16 -1.75 -5.27 -10.21
N LEU A 17 -1.05 -6.37 -10.53
CA LEU A 17 -1.45 -7.70 -10.09
C LEU A 17 -1.30 -7.88 -8.59
N GLY A 18 -0.21 -7.38 -8.00
CA GLY A 18 0.03 -7.50 -6.57
C GLY A 18 -1.01 -6.75 -5.74
N TRP A 19 -1.22 -5.45 -6.02
CA TRP A 19 -2.26 -4.68 -5.34
C TRP A 19 -3.66 -5.17 -5.68
N GLY A 20 -3.90 -5.58 -6.93
CA GLY A 20 -5.18 -6.13 -7.36
C GLY A 20 -5.53 -7.42 -6.61
N LEU A 21 -4.56 -8.34 -6.49
CA LEU A 21 -4.72 -9.58 -5.73
C LEU A 21 -4.96 -9.28 -4.24
N TYR A 22 -4.18 -8.38 -3.64
CA TYR A 22 -4.39 -7.96 -2.25
C TYR A 22 -5.79 -7.39 -2.02
N THR A 23 -6.25 -6.47 -2.88
CA THR A 23 -7.60 -5.91 -2.73
C THR A 23 -8.70 -6.93 -3.03
N ALA A 24 -8.44 -7.90 -3.91
CA ALA A 24 -9.35 -9.01 -4.15
C ALA A 24 -9.51 -9.89 -2.91
N THR A 25 -8.45 -10.11 -2.11
CA THR A 25 -8.58 -10.87 -0.85
C THR A 25 -9.47 -10.14 0.15
N ILE A 26 -9.43 -8.80 0.20
CA ILE A 26 -10.35 -8.00 1.05
C ILE A 26 -11.81 -8.22 0.62
N VAL A 27 -12.10 -8.14 -0.68
CA VAL A 27 -13.46 -8.37 -1.20
C VAL A 27 -13.94 -9.80 -0.91
N ILE A 28 -13.11 -10.80 -1.18
CA ILE A 28 -13.43 -12.20 -0.93
C ILE A 28 -13.68 -12.42 0.57
N TRP A 29 -12.83 -11.89 1.43
CA TRP A 29 -12.97 -12.01 2.88
C TRP A 29 -14.30 -11.41 3.37
N ASN A 30 -14.63 -10.18 2.94
CA ASN A 30 -15.89 -9.53 3.30
C ASN A 30 -17.11 -10.33 2.81
N HIS A 31 -17.03 -10.90 1.60
CA HIS A 31 -18.09 -11.76 1.07
C HIS A 31 -18.28 -13.04 1.88
N LEU A 32 -17.20 -13.71 2.27
CA LEU A 32 -17.25 -14.93 3.08
C LEU A 32 -17.82 -14.69 4.48
N GLN A 33 -17.66 -13.48 5.02
CA GLN A 33 -18.25 -13.08 6.30
C GLN A 33 -19.72 -12.65 6.19
N GLY A 34 -20.35 -12.80 5.02
CA GLY A 34 -21.74 -12.39 4.77
C GLY A 34 -21.91 -10.87 4.67
N GLY A 35 -20.81 -10.11 4.62
CA GLY A 35 -20.77 -8.64 4.60
C GLY A 35 -20.45 -8.04 3.24
N PHE A 36 -20.81 -8.69 2.13
CA PHE A 36 -20.61 -8.08 0.81
C PHE A 36 -21.59 -6.92 0.60
N ASP A 37 -21.11 -5.72 0.90
CA ASP A 37 -21.76 -4.46 0.54
C ASP A 37 -21.11 -3.90 -0.74
N PRO A 38 -21.85 -3.75 -1.85
CA PRO A 38 -21.36 -3.03 -3.03
C PRO A 38 -20.83 -1.63 -2.73
N GLY A 39 -21.33 -0.96 -1.68
CA GLY A 39 -20.84 0.33 -1.19
C GLY A 39 -19.37 0.28 -0.74
N SER A 40 -18.85 -0.88 -0.34
CA SER A 40 -17.45 -1.05 0.08
C SER A 40 -16.44 -1.03 -1.09
N LEU A 41 -16.91 -1.16 -2.34
CA LEU A 41 -16.02 -1.16 -3.52
C LEU A 41 -15.24 0.15 -3.67
N GLY A 42 -15.82 1.28 -3.25
CA GLY A 42 -15.13 2.57 -3.22
C GLY A 42 -13.93 2.56 -2.26
N ALA A 43 -14.08 1.94 -1.09
CA ALA A 43 -12.99 1.80 -0.10
C ALA A 43 -11.91 0.82 -0.59
N VAL A 44 -12.31 -0.28 -1.22
CA VAL A 44 -11.35 -1.24 -1.80
C VAL A 44 -10.56 -0.59 -2.94
N PHE A 45 -11.24 0.17 -3.81
CA PHE A 45 -10.58 0.89 -4.89
C PHE A 45 -9.63 1.98 -4.36
N SER A 46 -10.00 2.69 -3.29
CA SER A 46 -9.10 3.69 -2.70
C SER A 46 -7.83 3.04 -2.14
N VAL A 47 -7.93 1.88 -1.47
CA VAL A 47 -6.77 1.10 -1.02
C VAL A 47 -5.88 0.70 -2.20
N PHE A 48 -6.47 0.20 -3.30
CA PHE A 48 -5.73 -0.13 -4.52
C PHE A 48 -4.97 1.08 -5.07
N ALA A 49 -5.66 2.21 -5.25
CA ALA A 49 -5.08 3.42 -5.84
C ALA A 49 -3.97 4.02 -4.96
N ILE A 50 -4.21 4.12 -3.64
CA ILE A 50 -3.22 4.58 -2.67
C ILE A 50 -2.03 3.64 -2.68
N GLY A 51 -2.26 2.33 -2.62
CA GLY A 51 -1.21 1.32 -2.60
C GLY A 51 -0.29 1.41 -3.81
N VAL A 52 -0.84 1.50 -5.01
CA VAL A 52 -0.07 1.72 -6.24
C VAL A 52 0.71 3.03 -6.15
N GLY A 53 0.06 4.15 -5.84
CA GLY A 53 0.70 5.47 -5.82
C GLY A 53 1.81 5.62 -4.78
N ILE A 54 1.56 5.17 -3.55
CA ILE A 54 2.54 5.26 -2.45
C ILE A 54 3.72 4.32 -2.70
N SER A 55 3.49 3.14 -3.27
CA SER A 55 4.59 2.21 -3.64
C SER A 55 5.52 2.84 -4.69
N HIS A 56 4.97 3.52 -5.69
CA HIS A 56 5.76 4.25 -6.70
C HIS A 56 6.57 5.38 -6.06
N THR A 57 5.95 6.12 -5.15
CA THR A 57 6.62 7.17 -4.38
C THR A 57 7.79 6.59 -3.58
N PHE A 58 7.56 5.47 -2.90
CA PHE A 58 8.58 4.81 -2.11
C PHE A 58 9.74 4.31 -2.97
N ARG A 59 9.44 3.68 -4.11
CA ARG A 59 10.45 3.24 -5.07
C ARG A 59 11.30 4.39 -5.58
N SER A 60 10.69 5.54 -5.86
CA SER A 60 11.40 6.74 -6.28
C SER A 60 12.39 7.19 -5.20
N ILE A 61 11.98 7.22 -3.93
CA ILE A 61 12.84 7.55 -2.79
C ILE A 61 14.02 6.57 -2.68
N ILE A 62 13.72 5.26 -2.65
CA ILE A 62 14.72 4.17 -2.57
C ILE A 62 15.77 4.31 -3.66
N ARG A 63 15.35 4.57 -4.91
CA ARG A 63 16.25 4.70 -6.06
C ARG A 63 17.07 5.99 -6.01
N ARG A 64 16.45 7.14 -5.69
CA ARG A 64 17.13 8.44 -5.61
C ARG A 64 18.20 8.46 -4.52
N GLN A 65 17.91 7.82 -3.39
CA GLN A 65 18.84 7.74 -2.27
C GLN A 65 19.81 6.54 -2.37
N GLY A 66 19.70 5.73 -3.42
CA GLY A 66 20.63 4.63 -3.70
C GLY A 66 20.59 3.51 -2.67
N TRP A 67 19.48 3.30 -1.96
CA TRP A 67 19.45 2.35 -0.84
C TRP A 67 19.73 0.90 -1.25
N LEU A 68 19.38 0.53 -2.48
CA LEU A 68 19.65 -0.81 -3.03
C LEU A 68 21.15 -1.08 -3.25
N ARG A 69 22.02 -0.07 -3.16
CA ARG A 69 23.48 -0.21 -3.28
C ARG A 69 24.17 -0.46 -1.94
N LEU A 70 23.41 -0.36 -0.84
CA LEU A 70 23.90 -0.59 0.50
C LEU A 70 23.94 -2.09 0.80
N GLY A 71 24.72 -2.49 1.80
CA GLY A 71 24.57 -3.82 2.39
C GLY A 71 23.18 -4.04 2.99
N ILE A 72 22.78 -5.31 3.14
CA ILE A 72 21.43 -5.69 3.59
C ILE A 72 21.04 -5.00 4.91
N GLY A 73 21.93 -4.98 5.91
CA GLY A 73 21.66 -4.36 7.21
C GLY A 73 21.33 -2.85 7.11
N PRO A 74 22.27 -2.00 6.62
CA PRO A 74 22.05 -0.57 6.46
C PRO A 74 20.87 -0.20 5.54
N MET A 75 20.49 -1.10 4.65
CA MET A 75 19.33 -0.95 3.77
C MET A 75 18.02 -1.20 4.52
N VAL A 76 17.90 -2.32 5.25
CA VAL A 76 16.71 -2.63 6.06
C VAL A 76 16.48 -1.55 7.12
N LEU A 77 17.55 -1.05 7.76
CA LEU A 77 17.46 0.06 8.72
C LEU A 77 16.94 1.37 8.13
N ARG A 78 17.00 1.56 6.81
CA ARG A 78 16.39 2.71 6.11
C ARG A 78 14.99 2.41 5.60
N LEU A 79 14.76 1.18 5.14
CA LEU A 79 13.45 0.73 4.68
C LEU A 79 12.42 0.74 5.80
N LEU A 80 12.77 0.30 7.01
CA LEU A 80 11.84 0.29 8.17
C LEU A 80 11.21 1.67 8.47
N PRO A 81 12.00 2.72 8.80
CA PRO A 81 11.43 4.03 9.07
C PRO A 81 10.81 4.65 7.82
N GLY A 82 11.34 4.38 6.62
CA GLY A 82 10.76 4.85 5.36
C GLY A 82 9.36 4.29 5.11
N SER A 83 9.17 2.98 5.31
CA SER A 83 7.89 2.30 5.21
C SER A 83 6.91 2.81 6.28
N PHE A 84 7.38 3.08 7.49
CA PHE A 84 6.54 3.61 8.56
C PHE A 84 6.01 5.03 8.24
N VAL A 85 6.89 5.93 7.79
CA VAL A 85 6.51 7.30 7.40
C VAL A 85 5.52 7.28 6.23
N LEU A 86 5.77 6.46 5.21
CA LEU A 86 4.83 6.34 4.09
C LEU A 86 3.57 5.58 4.46
N GLY A 87 3.63 4.68 5.45
CA GLY A 87 2.48 3.98 6.00
C GLY A 87 1.54 4.94 6.73
N LEU A 88 2.10 5.87 7.52
CA LEU A 88 1.34 6.97 8.12
C LEU A 88 0.66 7.84 7.04
N LEU A 89 1.37 8.17 5.97
CA LEU A 89 0.79 8.94 4.86
C LEU A 89 -0.32 8.16 4.14
N ALA A 90 -0.11 6.88 3.85
CA ALA A 90 -1.10 6.03 3.21
C ALA A 90 -2.37 5.87 4.08
N PHE A 91 -2.18 5.65 5.38
CA PHE A 91 -3.27 5.65 6.36
C PHE A 91 -4.02 6.98 6.35
N ALA A 92 -3.31 8.11 6.46
CA ALA A 92 -3.94 9.43 6.47
C ALA A 92 -4.76 9.69 5.21
N LEU A 93 -4.25 9.31 4.04
CA LEU A 93 -4.98 9.39 2.77
C LEU A 93 -6.21 8.48 2.77
N GLN A 94 -6.07 7.22 3.21
CA GLN A 94 -7.17 6.27 3.24
C GLN A 94 -8.29 6.74 4.18
N ALA A 95 -7.94 7.14 5.40
CA ALA A 95 -8.87 7.64 6.40
C ALA A 95 -9.57 8.91 5.91
N SER A 96 -8.82 9.87 5.36
CA SER A 96 -9.41 11.09 4.80
C SER A 96 -10.35 10.79 3.63
N ILE A 97 -9.99 9.85 2.74
CA ILE A 97 -10.85 9.48 1.62
C ILE A 97 -12.14 8.82 2.11
N ASN A 98 -12.03 7.92 3.10
CA ASN A 98 -13.17 7.24 3.67
C ASN A 98 -14.14 8.25 4.33
N ASP A 99 -13.64 9.03 5.28
CA ASP A 99 -14.47 9.89 6.12
C ASP A 99 -15.11 11.06 5.33
N VAL A 100 -14.44 11.55 4.29
CA VAL A 100 -14.93 12.69 3.49
C VAL A 100 -15.79 12.27 2.31
N PHE A 101 -15.40 11.20 1.58
CA PHE A 101 -16.05 10.84 0.32
C PHE A 101 -16.91 9.58 0.39
N LEU A 102 -16.69 8.71 1.37
CA LEU A 102 -17.41 7.45 1.53
C LEU A 102 -18.31 7.51 2.78
N THR A 103 -19.14 8.55 2.86
CA THR A 103 -19.94 8.88 4.05
C THR A 103 -20.98 7.82 4.43
N HIS A 104 -21.24 6.83 3.57
CA HIS A 104 -22.06 5.66 3.86
C HIS A 104 -21.31 4.58 4.66
N MET A 105 -19.98 4.68 4.75
CA MET A 105 -19.12 3.81 5.55
C MET A 105 -18.93 4.39 6.96
N GLU A 106 -18.55 3.54 7.90
CA GLU A 106 -18.16 3.99 9.24
C GLU A 106 -16.85 4.80 9.16
N PRO A 107 -16.80 6.02 9.74
CA PRO A 107 -15.60 6.86 9.73
C PRO A 107 -14.43 6.20 10.45
N ILE A 108 -13.24 6.34 9.88
CA ILE A 108 -11.99 5.74 10.37
C ILE A 108 -11.34 6.62 11.44
N LEU A 109 -11.27 7.94 11.27
CA LEU A 109 -10.51 8.81 12.18
C LEU A 109 -10.99 8.82 13.64
N PRO A 110 -12.30 8.66 13.94
CA PRO A 110 -12.79 8.56 15.32
C PRO A 110 -12.48 7.23 16.01
N ALA A 111 -11.93 6.23 15.31
CA ALA A 111 -11.68 4.91 15.87
C ALA A 111 -10.67 4.93 17.04
N PRO A 112 -10.72 3.94 17.94
CA PRO A 112 -9.78 3.83 19.05
C PRO A 112 -8.31 3.85 18.59
N PRO A 113 -7.38 4.44 19.38
CA PRO A 113 -5.97 4.57 18.98
C PRO A 113 -5.29 3.25 18.59
N MET A 114 -5.70 2.12 19.19
CA MET A 114 -5.16 0.80 18.89
C MET A 114 -5.54 0.32 17.48
N GLU A 115 -6.74 0.65 17.01
CA GLU A 115 -7.20 0.34 15.66
C GLU A 115 -6.49 1.22 14.63
N LEU A 116 -6.35 2.52 14.93
CA LEU A 116 -5.57 3.45 14.08
C LEU A 116 -4.12 2.98 13.95
N LEU A 117 -3.49 2.60 15.06
CA LEU A 117 -2.14 2.03 15.05
C LEU A 117 -2.08 0.76 14.19
N SER A 118 -3.06 -0.13 14.32
CA SER A 118 -3.13 -1.37 13.53
C SER A 118 -3.22 -1.09 12.03
N LEU A 119 -3.98 -0.06 11.62
CA LEU A 119 -4.06 0.37 10.21
C LEU A 119 -2.73 0.93 9.70
N VAL A 120 -2.05 1.77 10.49
CA VAL A 120 -0.72 2.30 10.14
C VAL A 120 0.30 1.17 10.02
N LEU A 121 0.30 0.23 10.97
CA LEU A 121 1.19 -0.92 10.93
C LEU A 121 0.89 -1.84 9.74
N ASN A 122 -0.38 -2.02 9.38
CA ASN A 122 -0.77 -2.78 8.21
C ASN A 122 -0.16 -2.18 6.93
N TRP A 123 -0.32 -0.88 6.71
CA TRP A 123 0.34 -0.17 5.60
C TRP A 123 1.86 -0.27 5.64
N THR A 124 2.44 -0.09 6.83
CA THR A 124 3.90 -0.17 7.03
C THR A 124 4.45 -1.53 6.61
N VAL A 125 3.80 -2.62 7.03
CA VAL A 125 4.20 -3.99 6.70
C VAL A 125 4.05 -4.25 5.20
N LEU A 126 2.92 -3.85 4.60
CA LEU A 126 2.71 -4.01 3.16
C LEU A 126 3.78 -3.29 2.34
N LEU A 127 4.13 -2.05 2.70
CA LEU A 127 5.16 -1.29 2.00
C LEU A 127 6.57 -1.84 2.21
N LEU A 128 6.86 -2.34 3.41
CA LEU A 128 8.12 -3.03 3.67
C LEU A 128 8.24 -4.30 2.82
N LEU A 129 7.18 -5.12 2.75
CA LEU A 129 7.14 -6.31 1.91
C LEU A 129 7.31 -5.96 0.42
N TRP A 130 6.59 -4.94 -0.06
CA TRP A 130 6.71 -4.49 -1.45
C TRP A 130 8.08 -3.94 -1.79
N SER A 131 8.79 -3.36 -0.82
CA SER A 131 10.14 -2.88 -1.03
C SER A 131 11.13 -4.00 -1.38
N PHE A 132 10.87 -5.24 -0.93
CA PHE A 132 11.69 -6.40 -1.30
C PHE A 132 11.48 -6.83 -2.76
N GLY A 133 10.33 -6.54 -3.35
CA GLY A 133 10.10 -6.75 -4.78
C GLY A 133 10.96 -5.86 -5.69
N TYR A 134 11.70 -4.89 -5.14
CA TYR A 134 12.60 -4.03 -5.92
C TYR A 134 14.02 -4.60 -6.08
N PHE A 135 14.32 -5.75 -5.46
CA PHE A 135 15.61 -6.44 -5.63
C PHE A 135 15.64 -7.39 -6.83
N THR A 136 14.48 -7.78 -7.35
CA THR A 136 14.33 -8.59 -8.57
C THR A 136 14.26 -7.72 -9.82
#